data_AF-A0A8T4RDV7-F1
#
_entry.id   AF-A0A8T4RDV7-F1
#
_cell.length_a   1.000
_cell.length_b   1.000
_cell.length_c   1.000
_cell.angle_alpha   90.00
_cell.angle_beta   90.00
_cell.angle_gamma   90.00
#
_symmetry.space_group_name_H-M   'P 1'
#
loop_
_entity.id
_entity.type
_entity.pdbx_description
1 polymer ?
#
loop_
_entity_poly.entity_id
_entity_poly.type
_entity_poly.pdbx_seq_one_letter_code
_entity_poly.pdbx_strand_id
1 'polypeptide(L)'
;MLILKRNWHDWRKFSDLFLKTTLLIEKHQNINNSILVLLFSMLFKTHILLGILFFLLLRNYFSEGSTILFFLLILLGSILPDIDEKHSRINKWFGIVGSIVAFFAKHRGFFHSLLFHGIIFFAISYFFNTYYAWALLLGYTAHIVGDGITPMGVQLFYPFSQFKIRGPIKTGGFWEGIIMIVLIIVIIKQFW
;
A
#
# COMPACT_ATOMS: atom_id res chain seq x y z
N MET A 1 13.79 -51.02 10.15
CA MET A 1 12.38 -50.59 10.23
C MET A 1 12.13 -49.95 11.59
N LEU A 2 12.69 -48.75 11.80
CA LEU A 2 12.59 -48.02 13.06
C LEU A 2 12.49 -46.52 12.77
N ILE A 3 11.48 -45.92 13.42
CA ILE A 3 11.28 -44.49 13.68
C ILE A 3 10.78 -43.71 12.45
N LEU A 4 9.50 -43.34 12.48
CA LEU A 4 8.96 -41.99 12.24
C LEU A 4 7.43 -41.99 12.41
N LYS A 5 6.95 -42.14 13.66
CA LYS A 5 5.64 -41.58 14.07
C LYS A 5 5.93 -40.21 14.66
N ARG A 6 6.05 -39.19 13.81
CA ARG A 6 6.20 -37.80 14.25
C ARG A 6 4.81 -37.21 14.48
N ASN A 7 4.50 -36.90 15.73
CA ASN A 7 3.24 -36.32 16.17
C ASN A 7 2.95 -34.97 15.49
N TRP A 8 1.82 -34.90 14.77
CA TRP A 8 1.31 -33.74 14.02
C TRP A 8 0.52 -32.74 14.89
N HIS A 9 0.71 -32.74 16.21
CA HIS A 9 -0.15 -31.99 17.15
C HIS A 9 0.52 -30.79 17.83
N ASP A 10 1.67 -30.35 17.34
CA ASP A 10 2.44 -29.26 17.96
C ASP A 10 2.28 -27.90 17.26
N TRP A 11 1.10 -27.64 16.68
CA TRP A 11 0.75 -26.33 16.10
C TRP A 11 0.91 -25.19 17.09
N ARG A 12 0.72 -25.46 18.39
CA ARG A 12 0.96 -24.50 19.47
C ARG A 12 2.44 -24.10 19.58
N LYS A 13 3.37 -25.05 19.43
CA LYS A 13 4.81 -24.71 19.40
C LYS A 13 5.21 -23.94 18.17
N PHE A 14 4.62 -24.23 17.00
CA PHE A 14 4.88 -23.45 15.79
C PHE A 14 4.31 -22.03 15.91
N SER A 15 3.08 -21.87 16.41
CA SER A 15 2.48 -20.55 16.65
C SER A 15 3.24 -19.77 17.71
N ASP A 16 3.68 -20.42 18.78
CA ASP A 16 4.45 -19.79 19.86
C ASP A 16 5.87 -19.41 19.41
N LEU A 17 6.49 -20.23 18.54
CA LEU A 17 7.78 -19.91 17.94
C LEU A 17 7.63 -18.77 16.94
N PHE A 18 6.57 -18.77 16.12
CA PHE A 18 6.24 -17.69 15.19
C PHE A 18 5.97 -16.38 15.94
N LEU A 19 5.11 -16.41 16.98
CA LEU A 19 4.86 -15.26 17.84
C LEU A 19 6.12 -14.78 18.57
N LYS A 20 6.94 -15.69 19.09
CA LYS A 20 8.23 -15.33 19.70
C LYS A 20 9.17 -14.71 18.69
N THR A 21 9.24 -15.21 17.46
CA THR A 21 10.08 -14.61 16.42
C THR A 21 9.55 -13.25 15.98
N THR A 22 8.24 -13.06 15.83
CA THR A 22 7.67 -11.75 15.48
C THR A 22 7.85 -10.75 16.62
N LEU A 23 7.65 -11.16 17.88
CA LEU A 23 7.88 -10.32 19.05
C LEU A 23 9.37 -10.04 19.31
N LEU A 24 10.26 -10.99 19.01
CA LEU A 24 11.71 -10.76 19.07
C LEU A 24 12.16 -9.80 17.98
N ILE A 25 11.61 -9.90 16.76
CA ILE A 25 11.84 -8.93 15.69
C ILE A 25 11.32 -7.57 16.14
N GLU A 26 10.10 -7.46 16.67
CA GLU A 26 9.53 -6.20 17.15
C GLU A 26 10.31 -5.59 18.34
N LYS A 27 10.80 -6.44 19.26
CA LYS A 27 11.57 -6.02 20.45
C LYS A 27 13.04 -5.70 20.16
N HIS A 28 13.64 -6.30 19.12
CA HIS A 28 15.00 -5.97 18.65
C HIS A 28 15.02 -4.93 17.53
N GLN A 29 13.87 -4.55 16.96
CA GLN A 29 13.78 -3.47 15.99
C GLN A 29 13.82 -2.10 16.67
N ASN A 30 14.99 -1.76 17.20
CA ASN A 30 15.50 -0.39 17.20
C ASN A 30 15.97 -0.03 15.77
N ILE A 31 15.15 -0.35 14.76
CA ILE A 31 15.48 -0.11 13.35
C ILE A 31 14.98 1.29 13.02
N ASN A 32 15.90 2.25 13.08
CA ASN A 32 15.75 3.59 12.52
C ASN A 32 15.69 3.62 10.97
N ASN A 33 15.43 2.48 10.31
CA ASN A 33 15.19 2.42 8.86
C ASN A 33 13.69 2.41 8.61
N SER A 34 13.14 3.59 8.37
CA SER A 34 11.74 3.81 7.95
C SER A 34 11.32 2.88 6.80
N ILE A 35 12.24 2.56 5.88
CA ILE A 35 11.99 1.65 4.75
C ILE A 35 11.69 0.22 5.23
N LEU A 36 12.41 -0.31 6.22
CA LEU A 36 12.16 -1.67 6.72
C LEU A 36 10.84 -1.73 7.48
N VAL A 37 10.53 -0.72 8.31
CA VAL A 37 9.25 -0.64 9.02
C VAL A 37 8.07 -0.56 8.03
N LEU A 38 8.19 0.25 6.96
CA LEU A 38 7.19 0.32 5.90
C LEU A 38 6.99 -1.03 5.21
N LEU A 39 8.08 -1.70 4.79
CA LEU A 39 8.04 -3.02 4.15
C LEU A 39 7.38 -4.11 5.02
N PHE A 40 7.53 -4.03 6.34
CA PHE A 40 6.91 -4.97 7.28
C PHE A 40 5.51 -4.57 7.75
N SER A 41 5.09 -3.32 7.51
CA SER A 41 3.78 -2.80 7.92
C SER A 41 2.64 -3.55 7.20
N MET A 42 1.56 -3.80 7.93
CA MET A 42 0.38 -4.49 7.37
C MET A 42 -0.33 -3.65 6.30
N LEU A 43 -0.22 -2.32 6.41
CA LEU A 43 -0.64 -1.32 5.43
C LEU A 43 0.05 -1.54 4.08
N PHE A 44 1.38 -1.64 4.05
CA PHE A 44 2.11 -1.82 2.79
C PHE A 44 1.69 -3.10 2.04
N LYS A 45 1.48 -4.21 2.78
CA LYS A 45 1.11 -5.50 2.19
C LYS A 45 -0.28 -5.47 1.56
N THR A 46 -1.26 -4.84 2.21
CA THR A 46 -2.62 -4.74 1.66
C THR A 46 -2.66 -3.92 0.38
N HIS A 47 -1.86 -2.85 0.31
CA HIS A 47 -1.78 -1.97 -0.86
C HIS A 47 -1.12 -2.67 -2.05
N ILE A 48 -0.02 -3.40 -1.82
CA ILE A 48 0.61 -4.24 -2.85
C ILE A 48 -0.35 -5.33 -3.33
N LEU A 49 -1.06 -6.02 -2.43
CA LEU A 49 -2.03 -7.06 -2.80
C LEU A 49 -3.19 -6.49 -3.63
N LEU A 50 -3.70 -5.31 -3.26
CA LEU A 50 -4.71 -4.61 -4.08
C LEU A 50 -4.15 -4.23 -5.46
N GLY A 51 -2.90 -3.75 -5.54
CA GLY A 51 -2.22 -3.49 -6.80
C GLY A 51 -2.11 -4.74 -7.69
N ILE A 52 -1.68 -5.86 -7.13
CA ILE A 52 -1.63 -7.16 -7.83
C ILE A 52 -3.01 -7.55 -8.33
N LEU A 53 -4.05 -7.41 -7.49
CA LEU A 53 -5.42 -7.72 -7.90
C LEU A 53 -5.87 -6.83 -9.06
N PHE A 54 -5.62 -5.53 -9.01
CA PHE A 54 -5.96 -4.59 -10.08
C PHE A 54 -5.26 -4.96 -11.38
N PHE A 55 -3.96 -5.31 -11.33
CA PHE A 55 -3.25 -5.84 -12.50
C PHE A 55 -3.94 -7.08 -13.05
N LEU A 56 -4.24 -8.07 -12.20
CA LEU A 56 -4.81 -9.33 -12.67
C LEU A 56 -6.18 -9.13 -13.33
N LEU A 57 -7.04 -8.28 -12.76
CA LEU A 57 -8.38 -8.00 -13.28
C LEU A 57 -8.35 -7.17 -14.57
N LEU A 58 -7.40 -6.25 -14.70
CA LEU A 58 -7.45 -5.21 -15.74
C LEU A 58 -6.44 -5.40 -16.86
N ARG A 59 -5.40 -6.24 -16.71
CA ARG A 59 -4.34 -6.42 -17.72
C ARG A 59 -4.84 -6.73 -19.13
N ASN A 60 -5.96 -7.44 -19.28
CA ASN A 60 -6.48 -7.82 -20.59
C ASN A 60 -7.09 -6.65 -21.37
N TYR A 61 -7.38 -5.52 -20.70
CA TYR A 61 -7.84 -4.29 -21.35
C TYR A 61 -6.68 -3.42 -21.87
N PHE A 62 -5.43 -3.80 -21.56
CA PHE A 62 -4.23 -3.04 -21.92
C PHE A 62 -3.23 -3.97 -22.63
N SER A 63 -3.05 -3.80 -23.95
CA SER A 63 -2.21 -4.71 -24.76
C SER A 63 -1.08 -4.02 -25.54
N GLU A 64 -0.90 -2.72 -25.37
CA GLU A 64 -0.05 -1.90 -26.26
C GLU A 64 1.42 -1.79 -25.82
N GLY A 65 1.87 -2.51 -24.79
CA GLY A 65 3.23 -2.37 -24.26
C GLY A 65 3.72 -3.55 -23.44
N SER A 66 4.87 -3.37 -22.78
CA SER A 66 5.46 -4.42 -21.94
C SER A 66 4.58 -4.69 -20.71
N THR A 67 4.01 -5.90 -20.64
CA THR A 67 3.21 -6.35 -19.49
C THR A 67 4.02 -6.36 -18.20
N ILE A 68 5.32 -6.67 -18.28
CA ILE A 68 6.21 -6.69 -17.10
C ILE A 68 6.39 -5.26 -16.57
N LEU A 69 6.67 -4.29 -17.44
CA LEU A 69 6.77 -2.89 -17.02
C LEU A 69 5.44 -2.36 -16.49
N PHE A 70 4.32 -2.73 -17.14
CA PHE A 70 2.98 -2.39 -16.66
C PHE A 70 2.73 -2.91 -15.25
N PHE A 71 3.07 -4.17 -14.98
CA PHE A 71 2.97 -4.75 -13.65
C PHE A 71 3.83 -4.03 -12.61
N LEU A 72 5.11 -3.77 -12.93
CA LEU A 72 6.02 -3.07 -12.02
C LEU A 72 5.56 -1.64 -11.70
N LEU A 73 5.01 -0.95 -12.70
CA LEU A 73 4.44 0.39 -12.52
C LEU A 73 3.16 0.38 -11.68
N ILE A 74 2.32 -0.65 -11.78
CA ILE A 74 1.18 -0.82 -10.87
C ILE A 74 1.67 -1.00 -9.43
N LEU A 75 2.68 -1.85 -9.20
CA LEU A 75 3.24 -2.01 -7.86
C LEU A 75 3.82 -0.69 -7.34
N LEU A 76 4.57 0.02 -8.17
CA LEU A 76 5.10 1.34 -7.82
C LEU A 76 3.98 2.33 -7.50
N GLY A 77 2.93 2.38 -8.31
CA GLY A 77 1.76 3.25 -8.08
C GLY A 77 1.06 2.94 -6.77
N SER A 78 0.99 1.66 -6.36
CA SER A 78 0.34 1.25 -5.11
C SER A 78 1.05 1.68 -3.83
N ILE A 79 2.32 2.09 -3.94
CA ILE A 79 3.14 2.53 -2.80
C ILE A 79 3.54 4.00 -2.91
N LEU A 80 3.44 4.59 -4.11
CA LEU A 80 3.81 5.97 -4.40
C LEU A 80 3.21 7.00 -3.42
N PRO A 81 1.94 6.89 -2.99
CA PRO A 81 1.33 7.92 -2.15
C PRO A 81 1.90 7.94 -0.73
N ASP A 82 2.34 6.79 -0.23
CA ASP A 82 2.95 6.65 1.10
C ASP A 82 4.41 7.13 1.14
N ILE A 83 5.03 7.47 0.00
CA ILE A 83 6.36 8.10 0.01
C ILE A 83 6.32 9.47 0.73
N ASP A 84 5.13 10.08 0.83
CA ASP A 84 4.89 11.31 1.59
C ASP A 84 4.74 11.07 3.11
N GLU A 85 4.75 9.81 3.58
CA GLU A 85 4.77 9.45 5.01
C GLU A 85 6.14 9.74 5.63
N LYS A 86 6.51 11.02 5.68
CA LYS A 86 7.70 11.47 6.36
C LYS A 86 7.39 11.63 7.85
N HIS A 87 7.90 10.67 8.62
CA HIS A 87 8.32 10.74 10.02
C HIS A 87 9.27 11.91 10.35
N SER A 88 9.30 12.96 9.53
CA SER A 88 10.34 13.95 9.55
C SER A 88 9.95 15.11 10.46
N ARG A 89 10.73 15.22 11.53
CA ARG A 89 10.96 16.44 12.30
C ARG A 89 11.55 17.59 11.45
N ILE A 90 11.35 17.59 10.12
CA ILE A 90 11.86 18.60 9.16
C ILE A 90 11.06 19.92 9.26
N ASN A 91 9.83 19.88 9.76
CA ASN A 91 9.00 21.08 9.89
C ASN A 91 9.50 22.10 10.93
N LYS A 92 10.49 21.78 11.78
CA LYS A 92 11.01 22.74 12.77
C LYS A 92 12.06 23.73 12.23
N TRP A 93 12.61 23.52 11.03
CA TRP A 93 13.79 24.27 10.57
C TRP A 93 13.55 25.30 9.45
N PHE A 94 12.40 25.35 8.78
CA PHE A 94 12.25 26.10 7.51
C PHE A 94 11.17 27.19 7.43
N GLY A 95 10.60 27.67 8.53
CA GLY A 95 9.70 28.85 8.52
C GLY A 95 8.57 28.78 7.47
N ILE A 96 8.47 29.78 6.58
CA ILE A 96 7.43 29.90 5.52
C ILE A 96 7.51 28.74 4.51
N VAL A 97 8.70 28.31 4.11
CA VAL A 97 8.90 27.15 3.21
C VAL A 97 8.42 25.88 3.91
N GLY A 98 8.71 25.76 5.20
CA GLY A 98 8.17 24.69 6.05
C GLY A 98 6.64 24.70 6.12
N SER A 99 6.00 25.86 6.09
CA SER A 99 4.53 25.97 6.10
C SER A 99 3.88 25.62 4.76
N ILE A 100 4.50 25.97 3.63
CA ILE A 100 4.04 25.53 2.30
C ILE A 100 4.20 24.02 2.17
N VAL A 101 5.37 23.49 2.55
CA VAL A 101 5.62 22.04 2.58
C VAL A 101 4.65 21.36 3.52
N ALA A 102 4.38 21.89 4.72
CA ALA A 102 3.41 21.33 5.67
C ALA A 102 1.94 21.42 5.19
N PHE A 103 1.61 22.43 4.38
CA PHE A 103 0.30 22.55 3.74
C PHE A 103 0.07 21.43 2.71
N PHE A 104 1.11 21.09 1.93
CA PHE A 104 1.04 19.94 1.01
C PHE A 104 1.26 18.58 1.71
N ALA A 105 2.05 18.55 2.78
CA ALA A 105 2.44 17.37 3.55
C ALA A 105 1.55 17.10 4.78
N LYS A 106 0.30 17.57 4.75
CA LYS A 106 -0.69 17.07 5.71
C LYS A 106 -0.91 15.59 5.35
N HIS A 107 -0.57 14.65 6.25
CA HIS A 107 -0.71 13.21 5.99
C HIS A 107 -2.07 12.92 5.32
N ARG A 108 -2.02 12.31 4.13
CA ARG A 108 -3.18 11.98 3.28
C ARG A 108 -3.96 13.17 2.72
N GLY A 109 -3.24 14.25 2.42
CA GLY A 109 -3.73 15.48 1.77
C GLY A 109 -3.55 15.44 0.26
N PHE A 110 -2.62 16.24 -0.28
CA PHE A 110 -2.45 16.42 -1.73
C PHE A 110 -2.10 15.14 -2.49
N PHE A 111 -1.20 14.32 -1.94
CA PHE A 111 -0.84 13.01 -2.51
C PHE A 111 -1.94 11.96 -2.38
N HIS A 112 -3.08 12.23 -1.77
CA HIS A 112 -4.23 11.31 -1.74
C HIS A 112 -5.44 11.94 -2.43
N SER A 113 -5.22 12.99 -3.21
CA SER A 113 -6.24 13.71 -3.97
C SER A 113 -6.35 13.21 -5.42
N LEU A 114 -7.57 13.24 -5.95
CA LEU A 114 -7.84 12.97 -7.37
C LEU A 114 -7.14 13.98 -8.29
N LEU A 115 -6.90 15.20 -7.81
CA LEU A 115 -6.18 16.20 -8.57
C LEU A 115 -4.72 15.77 -8.80
N PHE A 116 -4.01 15.32 -7.77
CA PHE A 116 -2.64 14.85 -7.95
C PHE A 116 -2.58 13.55 -8.77
N HIS A 117 -3.57 12.68 -8.57
CA HIS A 117 -3.81 11.50 -9.40
C HIS A 117 -3.88 11.85 -10.90
N GLY A 118 -4.69 12.86 -11.23
CA GLY A 118 -4.84 13.36 -12.60
C GLY A 118 -3.58 14.02 -13.13
N ILE A 119 -2.88 14.81 -12.32
CA ILE A 119 -1.61 15.45 -12.72
C ILE A 119 -0.57 14.40 -13.11
N ILE A 120 -0.37 13.36 -12.28
CA ILE A 120 0.57 12.28 -12.61
C ILE A 120 0.14 11.56 -13.88
N PHE A 121 -1.16 11.26 -14.04
CA PHE A 121 -1.65 10.61 -15.26
C PHE A 121 -1.32 11.42 -16.51
N PHE A 122 -1.69 12.71 -16.54
CA PHE A 122 -1.45 13.55 -17.72
C PHE A 122 0.04 13.80 -17.95
N ALA A 123 0.84 13.97 -16.90
CA ALA A 123 2.29 14.13 -17.03
C ALA A 123 2.95 12.89 -17.66
N ILE A 124 2.65 11.70 -17.15
CA ILE A 124 3.22 10.45 -17.70
C ILE A 124 2.70 10.19 -19.11
N SER A 125 1.43 10.48 -19.38
CA SER A 125 0.84 10.34 -20.72
C SER A 125 1.52 11.26 -21.73
N TYR A 126 1.84 12.49 -21.34
CA TYR A 126 2.48 13.48 -22.20
C TYR A 126 3.96 13.19 -22.46
N PHE A 127 4.74 12.86 -21.42
CA PHE A 127 6.19 12.68 -21.54
C PHE A 127 6.63 11.27 -21.93
N PHE A 128 5.79 10.25 -21.71
CA PHE A 128 6.16 8.85 -21.93
C PHE A 128 5.15 8.11 -22.80
N ASN A 129 4.08 7.60 -22.20
CA ASN A 129 3.06 6.83 -22.91
C ASN A 129 1.80 6.70 -22.03
N THR A 130 0.63 6.80 -22.66
CA THR A 130 -0.67 6.66 -21.97
C THR A 130 -0.86 5.27 -21.34
N TYR A 131 -0.35 4.20 -21.97
CA TYR A 131 -0.36 2.85 -21.44
C TYR A 131 0.35 2.76 -20.06
N TYR A 132 1.53 3.38 -19.93
CA TYR A 132 2.28 3.40 -18.67
C TYR A 132 1.69 4.37 -17.64
N ALA A 133 1.02 5.43 -18.09
CA ALA A 133 0.25 6.32 -17.22
C ALA A 133 -0.91 5.57 -16.56
N TRP A 134 -1.66 4.75 -17.32
CA TRP A 134 -2.70 3.88 -16.78
C TRP A 134 -2.15 2.86 -15.78
N ALA A 135 -0.97 2.29 -16.04
CA ALA A 135 -0.32 1.38 -15.09
C ALA A 135 -0.12 2.02 -13.71
N LEU A 136 0.51 3.19 -13.67
CA LEU A 136 0.69 3.93 -12.42
C LEU A 136 -0.65 4.33 -11.78
N LEU A 137 -1.61 4.78 -12.59
CA LEU A 137 -2.92 5.21 -12.12
C LEU A 137 -3.73 4.08 -11.46
N LEU A 138 -3.66 2.86 -12.01
CA LEU A 138 -4.34 1.70 -11.44
C LEU A 138 -3.74 1.31 -10.09
N GLY A 139 -2.41 1.27 -10.00
CA GLY A 139 -1.72 1.04 -8.73
C GLY A 139 -2.08 2.08 -7.67
N TYR A 140 -2.02 3.36 -8.05
CA TYR A 140 -2.37 4.46 -7.17
C TYR A 140 -3.85 4.41 -6.76
N THR A 141 -4.75 4.08 -7.67
CA THR A 141 -6.17 3.91 -7.32
C THR A 141 -6.36 2.80 -6.29
N ALA A 142 -5.66 1.67 -6.45
CA ALA A 142 -5.67 0.58 -5.48
C ALA A 142 -5.23 1.08 -4.09
N HIS A 143 -4.24 1.98 -4.04
CA HIS A 143 -3.81 2.61 -2.81
C HIS A 143 -4.90 3.48 -2.16
N ILE A 144 -5.47 4.42 -2.92
CA ILE A 144 -6.52 5.32 -2.44
C ILE A 144 -7.74 4.54 -1.93
N VAL A 145 -8.11 3.45 -2.61
CA VAL A 145 -9.19 2.55 -2.17
C VAL A 145 -8.86 1.89 -0.83
N GLY A 146 -7.62 1.38 -0.69
CA GLY A 146 -7.13 0.79 0.56
C GLY A 146 -7.21 1.78 1.73
N ASP A 147 -6.80 3.02 1.52
CA ASP A 147 -6.86 4.04 2.56
C ASP A 147 -8.28 4.56 2.83
N GLY A 148 -9.14 4.62 1.81
CA GLY A 148 -10.51 5.12 1.93
C GLY A 148 -11.43 4.24 2.78
N ILE A 149 -11.14 2.94 2.88
CA ILE A 149 -11.89 2.01 3.76
C ILE A 149 -11.44 2.04 5.22
N THR A 150 -10.38 2.81 5.54
CA THR A 150 -9.89 2.97 6.91
C THR A 150 -10.60 4.11 7.65
N PRO A 151 -10.61 4.12 9.00
CA PRO A 151 -11.15 5.24 9.78
C PRO A 151 -10.42 6.56 9.55
N MET A 152 -9.14 6.50 9.18
CA MET A 152 -8.36 7.70 8.86
C MET A 152 -8.89 8.36 7.58
N GLY A 153 -9.16 7.53 6.57
CA GLY A 153 -9.76 7.92 5.30
C GLY A 153 -8.84 8.73 4.39
N VAL A 154 -9.41 9.21 3.27
CA VAL A 154 -8.73 9.97 2.21
C VAL A 154 -9.48 11.25 1.84
N GLN A 155 -8.75 12.32 1.52
CA GLN A 155 -9.33 13.59 1.04
C GLN A 155 -9.27 13.68 -0.50
N LEU A 156 -10.16 12.95 -1.19
CA LEU A 156 -10.15 12.87 -2.65
C LEU A 156 -10.21 14.23 -3.36
N PHE A 157 -10.90 15.20 -2.77
CA PHE A 157 -11.14 16.51 -3.37
C PHE A 157 -10.21 17.61 -2.84
N TYR A 158 -9.14 17.26 -2.14
CA TYR A 158 -8.13 18.23 -1.73
C TYR A 158 -7.48 18.89 -2.97
N PRO A 159 -7.17 20.21 -2.96
CA PRO A 159 -7.38 21.18 -1.88
C PRO A 159 -8.77 21.84 -1.85
N PHE A 160 -9.63 21.56 -2.83
CA PHE A 160 -10.94 22.22 -2.98
C PHE A 160 -11.95 21.85 -1.87
N SER A 161 -11.83 20.64 -1.31
CA SER A 161 -12.64 20.21 -0.17
C SER A 161 -11.82 19.37 0.81
N GLN A 162 -12.11 19.56 2.09
CA GLN A 162 -11.49 18.82 3.19
C GLN A 162 -12.29 17.57 3.58
N PHE A 163 -13.40 17.28 2.88
CA PHE A 163 -14.22 16.10 3.09
C PHE A 163 -13.39 14.82 2.97
N LYS A 164 -13.58 13.89 3.92
CA LYS A 164 -12.86 12.63 3.98
C LYS A 164 -13.80 11.48 3.71
N ILE A 165 -13.46 10.65 2.73
CA ILE A 165 -14.07 9.31 2.60
C ILE A 165 -13.40 8.41 3.62
N ARG A 166 -14.19 7.79 4.49
CA ARG A 166 -13.75 6.98 5.62
C ARG A 166 -14.53 5.68 5.65
N GLY A 167 -13.88 4.63 6.14
CA GLY A 167 -14.52 3.34 6.42
C GLY A 167 -14.23 2.84 7.84
N PRO A 168 -14.81 1.69 8.22
CA PRO A 168 -14.72 1.18 9.58
C PRO A 168 -13.46 0.35 9.86
N ILE A 169 -12.62 0.07 8.86
CA ILE A 169 -11.61 -0.99 8.91
C ILE A 169 -10.30 -0.48 9.50
N LYS A 170 -10.03 -0.82 10.75
CA LYS A 170 -8.79 -0.42 11.43
C LYS A 170 -7.58 -1.19 10.87
N THR A 171 -6.54 -0.44 10.52
CA THR A 171 -5.21 -0.98 10.25
C THR A 171 -4.64 -1.73 11.45
N GLY A 172 -3.93 -2.81 11.20
CA GLY A 172 -3.43 -3.79 12.16
C GLY A 172 -4.53 -4.62 12.82
N GLY A 173 -5.79 -4.44 12.42
CA GLY A 173 -6.95 -5.05 13.07
C GLY A 173 -7.34 -6.40 12.48
N PHE A 174 -8.21 -7.10 13.21
CA PHE A 174 -8.78 -8.39 12.78
C PHE A 174 -9.41 -8.34 11.38
N TRP A 175 -10.18 -7.28 11.09
CA TRP A 175 -10.86 -7.12 9.81
C TRP A 175 -9.91 -6.91 8.62
N GLU A 176 -8.76 -6.26 8.84
CA GLU A 176 -7.73 -6.14 7.80
C GLU A 176 -7.13 -7.52 7.47
N GLY A 177 -6.87 -8.33 8.50
CA GLY A 177 -6.41 -9.71 8.31
C GLY A 177 -7.38 -10.55 7.47
N ILE A 178 -8.70 -10.42 7.70
CA ILE A 178 -9.72 -11.06 6.87
C ILE A 178 -9.63 -10.57 5.41
N ILE A 179 -9.53 -9.26 5.19
CA ILE A 179 -9.41 -8.71 3.84
C ILE A 179 -8.17 -9.25 3.13
N MET A 180 -7.03 -9.33 3.81
CA MET A 180 -5.82 -9.91 3.23
C MET A 180 -6.04 -11.36 2.78
N ILE A 181 -6.66 -12.19 3.61
CA ILE A 181 -6.96 -13.59 3.27
C ILE A 181 -7.88 -13.66 2.06
N VAL A 182 -8.95 -12.84 2.04
CA VAL A 182 -9.88 -12.78 0.91
C VAL A 182 -9.17 -12.35 -0.38
N LEU A 183 -8.32 -11.31 -0.32
CA LEU A 183 -7.54 -10.85 -1.47
C LEU A 183 -6.63 -11.96 -2.01
N ILE A 184 -5.94 -12.68 -1.13
CA ILE A 184 -5.08 -13.81 -1.53
C ILE A 184 -5.90 -14.91 -2.22
N ILE A 185 -7.06 -15.28 -1.67
CA ILE A 185 -7.95 -16.29 -2.27
C ILE A 185 -8.42 -15.84 -3.66
N VAL A 186 -8.84 -14.58 -3.79
CA VAL A 186 -9.29 -14.02 -5.07
C VAL A 186 -8.15 -14.00 -6.09
N ILE A 187 -6.94 -13.61 -5.68
CA ILE A 187 -5.75 -13.63 -6.52
C ILE A 187 -5.44 -15.05 -6.99
N ILE A 188 -5.43 -16.04 -6.10
CA ILE A 188 -5.15 -17.44 -6.45
C ILE A 188 -6.18 -17.94 -7.48
N LYS A 189 -7.46 -17.61 -7.32
CA LYS A 189 -8.52 -17.99 -8.27
C LYS A 189 -8.34 -17.42 -9.68
N GLN A 190 -7.48 -16.43 -9.90
CA GLN A 190 -7.19 -15.92 -11.25
C GLN A 190 -6.26 -16.85 -12.06
N PHE A 191 -5.70 -17.88 -11.41
CA PHE A 191 -4.75 -18.82 -12.02
C PHE A 191 -5.31 -20.24 -12.20
N TRP A 192 -6.55 -20.50 -11.75
CA TRP A 192 -7.24 -21.79 -11.82
C TRP A 192 -8.60 -21.61 -12.48
#